data_AF-A0A957A7D2-F1
#
_entry.id   AF-A0A957A7D2-F1
#
_cell.length_a   1.000
_cell.length_b   1.000
_cell.length_c   1.000
_cell.angle_alpha   90.00
_cell.angle_beta   90.00
_cell.angle_gamma   90.00
#
_symmetry.space_group_name_H-M   'P 1'
#
loop_
_entity.id
_entity.type
_entity.pdbx_description
1 polymer ?
#
loop_
_entity_poly.entity_id
_entity_poly.type
_entity_poly.pdbx_seq_one_letter_code
_entity_poly.pdbx_strand_id
1 'polypeptide(L)' 'LIVSAIQIALPVFGALVLTDLALALVNRTVPQMNALVVGFPVKIGVGLIVLGASMPMLVSFLGATMGRALVDVNSLVVR' A
#
# COMPACT_ATOMS: atom_id res chain seq x y z
N LEU A 1 -13.76 -9.16 -2.26
CA LEU A 1 -12.49 -9.36 -1.53
C LEU A 1 -11.26 -8.92 -2.32
N ILE A 2 -11.01 -9.45 -3.53
CA ILE A 2 -9.82 -9.09 -4.34
C ILE A 2 -9.71 -7.58 -4.60
N VAL A 3 -10.80 -6.95 -5.03
CA VAL A 3 -10.83 -5.49 -5.29
C VAL A 3 -10.51 -4.68 -4.04
N SER A 4 -11.06 -5.07 -2.89
CA SER A 4 -10.81 -4.41 -1.60
C SER A 4 -9.35 -4.57 -1.14
N ALA A 5 -8.75 -5.75 -1.33
CA ALA A 5 -7.35 -6.00 -1.01
C ALA A 5 -6.40 -5.13 -1.85
N ILE A 6 -6.70 -4.96 -3.15
CA ILE A 6 -5.94 -4.08 -4.05
C ILE A 6 -6.05 -2.61 -3.60
N GLN A 7 -7.25 -2.16 -3.22
CA GLN A 7 -7.47 -0.79 -2.73
C GLN A 7 -6.69 -0.48 -1.44
N ILE A 8 -6.53 -1.47 -0.56
CA ILE A 8 -5.73 -1.34 0.66
C ILE A 8 -4.23 -1.35 0.35
N ALA A 9 -3.78 -2.17 -0.60
CA ALA A 9 -2.37 -2.27 -0.98
C ALA A 9 -1.88 -1.11 -1.86
N LEU A 10 -2.77 -0.47 -2.60
CA LEU A 10 -2.50 0.61 -3.55
C LEU A 10 -1.58 1.74 -3.04
N PRO A 11 -1.83 2.37 -1.88
CA PRO A 11 -0.98 3.47 -1.41
C PRO A 11 0.47 3.05 -1.15
N VAL A 12 0.68 1.90 -0.53
CA VAL A 12 2.01 1.37 -0.23
C VAL A 12 2.69 0.91 -1.52
N PHE A 13 1.96 0.19 -2.37
CA PHE A 13 2.47 -0.29 -3.65
C PHE A 13 2.91 0.86 -4.55
N GLY A 14 2.08 1.91 -4.67
CA GLY A 14 2.40 3.09 -5.47
C GLY A 14 3.68 3.78 -4.99
N ALA A 15 3.83 3.96 -3.68
CA ALA A 15 5.04 4.56 -3.12
C ALA A 15 6.30 3.72 -3.35
N LEU A 16 6.20 2.39 -3.25
CA LEU A 16 7.33 1.49 -3.51
C LEU A 16 7.73 1.50 -4.98
N VAL A 17 6.76 1.54 -5.91
CA VAL A 17 7.04 1.66 -7.36
C VAL A 17 7.77 2.98 -7.67
N LEU A 18 7.34 4.09 -7.08
CA LEU A 18 8.02 5.38 -7.22
C LEU A 18 9.44 5.34 -6.63
N THR A 19 9.60 4.67 -5.50
CA THR A 19 10.91 4.48 -4.86
C THR A 19 11.83 3.65 -5.75
N ASP A 20 11.33 2.58 -6.36
CA ASP A 20 12.09 1.75 -7.30
C ASP A 20 12.51 2.53 -8.54
N LEU A 21 11.63 3.38 -9.07
CA LEU A 21 11.95 4.31 -10.17
C LEU A 21 13.06 5.29 -9.76
N ALA A 22 12.96 5.89 -8.57
CA ALA A 22 13.97 6.82 -8.06
C ALA A 22 15.33 6.11 -7.88
N LEU A 23 15.35 4.93 -7.27
CA LEU A 23 16.56 4.13 -7.09
C LEU A 23 17.16 3.69 -8.44
N ALA A 24 16.33 3.36 -9.42
CA ALA A 24 16.78 3.02 -10.77
C ALA A 24 17.48 4.21 -11.46
N LEU A 25 17.00 5.44 -11.24
CA LEU A 25 17.65 6.65 -11.73
C LEU A 25 18.98 6.91 -11.01
N VAL A 26 19.01 6.76 -9.68
CA VAL A 26 20.23 6.93 -8.87
C VAL A 26 21.32 5.93 -9.30
N ASN A 27 20.95 4.68 -9.55
CA ASN A 27 21.88 3.64 -10.01
C ASN A 27 22.54 3.99 -11.37
N ARG A 28 21.87 4.76 -12.23
CA ARG A 28 22.48 5.26 -13.48
C ARG A 28 23.49 6.38 -13.23
N THR A 29 23.25 7.23 -12.25
CA THR A 29 24.13 8.35 -11.91
C THR A 29 25.33 7.95 -11.05
N VAL A 30 25.18 6.95 -10.18
CA VAL A 30 26.25 6.47 -9.30
C VAL A 30 26.39 4.95 -9.45
N PRO A 31 27.08 4.48 -10.51
CA PRO A 31 27.16 3.05 -10.86
C PRO A 31 28.00 2.22 -9.87
N GLN A 32 28.69 2.89 -8.96
CA GLN A 32 29.57 2.27 -7.94
C GLN A 32 28.78 1.85 -6.69
N MET A 33 27.57 2.39 -6.50
CA MET A 33 26.74 2.06 -5.35
C MET A 33 26.11 0.68 -5.54
N ASN A 34 26.28 -0.20 -4.55
CA ASN A 34 25.52 -1.44 -4.52
C ASN A 34 24.04 -1.11 -4.27
N ALA A 35 23.25 -1.15 -5.35
CA ALA A 35 21.83 -0.88 -5.37
C ALA A 35 21.03 -1.66 -4.31
N LEU A 36 21.48 -2.87 -3.94
CA LEU A 36 20.80 -3.67 -2.92
C LEU A 36 21.09 -3.12 -1.52
N VAL A 37 22.33 -2.75 -1.22
CA VAL A 37 22.74 -2.26 0.11
C VAL A 37 22.04 -0.95 0.47
N VAL A 38 21.81 -0.07 -0.51
CA VAL A 38 21.12 1.21 -0.29
C VAL A 38 19.61 1.08 -0.51
N GLY A 39 19.20 0.27 -1.49
CA GLY A 39 17.79 0.12 -1.86
C GLY A 39 16.95 -0.53 -0.76
N PHE A 40 17.46 -1.57 -0.08
CA PHE A 40 16.69 -2.23 0.99
C PHE A 40 16.37 -1.28 2.16
N PRO A 41 17.33 -0.58 2.78
CA PRO A 41 17.04 0.40 3.84
C PRO A 41 16.05 1.48 3.40
N VAL A 42 16.20 2.00 2.18
CA VAL A 42 15.31 3.04 1.64
C VAL A 42 13.90 2.51 1.45
N LYS A 43 13.73 1.33 0.85
CA LYS A 43 12.41 0.72 0.64
C LYS A 43 11.71 0.40 1.95
N ILE A 44 12.43 -0.09 2.95
CA ILE A 44 11.87 -0.34 4.29
C ILE A 44 11.44 0.97 4.94
N GLY A 45 12.29 2.01 4.91
CA GLY A 45 11.98 3.32 5.48
C GLY A 45 10.75 3.97 4.85
N VAL A 46 10.71 4.03 3.51
CA VAL A 46 9.54 4.55 2.77
C VAL A 46 8.31 3.69 3.04
N GLY A 47 8.45 2.37 3.01
CA GLY A 47 7.38 1.43 3.27
C GLY A 47 6.72 1.66 4.63
N LEU A 48 7.50 1.84 5.69
CA LEU A 48 7.01 2.10 7.04
C LEU A 48 6.32 3.47 7.17
N ILE A 49 6.91 4.53 6.59
CA ILE A 49 6.32 5.87 6.60
C ILE A 49 4.94 5.86 5.92
N VAL A 50 4.85 5.24 4.73
CA VAL A 50 3.62 5.18 3.95
C VAL A 50 2.60 4.27 4.60
N LEU A 51 3.02 3.16 5.22
CA LEU A 51 2.15 2.32 6.04
C LEU A 51 1.51 3.15 7.16
N GLY A 52 2.31 3.89 7.93
CA GLY A 52 1.81 4.77 8.98
C GLY A 52 0.83 5.83 8.45
N ALA A 53 1.17 6.48 7.33
CA ALA A 53 0.31 7.47 6.69
C ALA A 53 -1.00 6.88 6.13
N SER A 54 -1.00 5.61 5.74
CA SER A 54 -2.17 4.90 5.22
C SER A 54 -3.14 4.37 6.29
N MET A 55 -2.75 4.40 7.58
CA MET A 55 -3.59 3.88 8.67
C MET A 55 -5.01 4.48 8.72
N PRO A 56 -5.22 5.80 8.59
CA PRO A 56 -6.57 6.38 8.61
C PRO A 56 -7.45 5.89 7.45
N MET A 57 -6.83 5.69 6.28
CA MET A 57 -7.50 5.16 5.10
C MET A 57 -7.94 3.71 5.33
N LEU A 58 -7.09 2.90 5.97
CA LEU A 58 -7.39 1.51 6.30
C LEU A 58 -8.59 1.39 7.26
N VAL A 59 -8.63 2.21 8.31
CA VAL A 59 -9.75 2.24 9.27
C VAL A 59 -11.07 2.60 8.57
N SER A 60 -11.05 3.63 7.72
CA SER A 60 -12.22 4.07 6.95
C SER A 60 -12.73 2.97 6.02
N PHE A 61 -11.82 2.26 5.36
CA PHE A 61 -12.14 1.16 4.45
C PHE A 61 -12.76 -0.04 5.15
N LEU A 62 -12.22 -0.42 6.32
CA LEU A 62 -12.74 -1.49 7.16
C LEU A 62 -14.16 -1.19 7.61
N GLY A 63 -14.41 0.02 8.13
CA GLY A 63 -15.74 0.46 8.54
C GLY A 63 -16.76 0.40 7.39
N ALA A 64 -16.39 0.89 6.21
CA ALA A 64 -17.25 0.85 5.03
C ALA A 64 -17.56 -0.59 4.58
N THR A 65 -16.58 -1.49 4.64
CA THR A 65 -16.75 -2.90 4.23
C THR A 65 -17.63 -3.67 5.21
N MET A 66 -17.45 -3.44 6.51
CA MET A 66 -18.31 -4.01 7.55
C MET A 66 -19.76 -3.53 7.43
N GLY A 67 -19.96 -2.23 7.18
CA GLY A 67 -21.30 -1.64 6.97
C GLY A 67 -22.04 -2.27 5.79
N ARG A 68 -21.36 -2.48 4.65
CA ARG A 68 -21.95 -3.17 3.50
C ARG A 68 -22.29 -4.63 3.81
N ALA A 69 -21.40 -5.34 4.50
CA ALA A 69 -21.64 -6.73 4.88
C ALA A 69 -22.89 -6.88 5.78
N LEU A 70 -23.13 -5.93 6.70
CA LEU A 70 -24.32 -5.91 7.55
C LEU A 70 -25.61 -5.67 6.75
N VAL A 71 -25.59 -4.76 5.78
CA VAL A 71 -26.74 -4.48 4.90
C VAL A 71 -27.06 -5.68 4.01
N ASP A 72 -26.03 -6.33 3.46
CA ASP A 72 -26.19 -7.53 2.64
C ASP A 72 -26.85 -8.65 3.45
N VAL A 73 -26.43 -8.89 4.70
CA VAL A 73 -27.06 -9.88 5.59
C VAL A 73 -28.53 -9.54 5.85
N ASN A 74 -28.86 -8.28 6.17
CA ASN A 74 -30.24 -7.88 6.43
C ASN A 74 -31.14 -8.08 5.19
N SER A 75 -30.62 -7.82 3.98
CA SER A 75 -31.36 -8.01 2.74
C SER A 75 -31.64 -9.47 2.38
N LEU A 76 -30.86 -10.41 2.92
CA LEU A 76 -31.05 -11.86 2.76
C LEU A 76 -32.08 -12.43 3.74
N VAL A 77 -32.26 -11.79 4.89
CA VAL A 77 -33.24 -12.19 5.92
C VAL A 77 -34.65 -11.70 5.59
N VAL A 78 -34.77 -10.60 4.83
CA VAL A 78 -36.06 -10.00 4.44
C VAL A 78 -36.62 -10.59 3.14
N ARG A 79 -35.87 -11.50 2.49
CA ARG A 79 -36.35 -12.33 1.37
C ARG A 79 -36.76 -13.71 1.87
#